data_AF-A0A1V9V346-F1
#
_entry.id   AF-A0A1V9V346-F1
#
_cell.length_a   1.000
_cell.length_b   1.000
_cell.length_c   1.000
_cell.angle_alpha   90.00
_cell.angle_beta   90.00
_cell.angle_gamma   90.00
#
_symmetry.space_group_name_H-M   'P 1'
#
loop_
_entity.id
_entity.type
_entity.pdbx_description
1 polymer ?
#
loop_
_entity_poly.entity_id
_entity_poly.type
_entity_poly.pdbx_seq_one_letter_code
_entity_poly.pdbx_strand_id
1 'polypeptide(L)' 'MHDALTHSIRYLRHVSRARLEASCEALKGRIEKARHEGAVTDEQAAQLIHDVHNERARVIRPAMD' A
#
# COMPACT_ATOMS: atom_id res chain seq x y z
N MET A 1 -7.41 12.59 -0.56
CA MET A 1 -6.14 11.98 -1.01
C MET A 1 -5.77 10.80 -0.12
N HIS A 2 -5.64 11.01 1.19
CA HIS A 2 -5.39 9.95 2.18
C HIS A 2 -6.38 8.77 2.06
N ASP A 3 -7.69 9.01 2.02
CA ASP A 3 -8.70 7.94 1.91
C ASP A 3 -8.56 7.09 0.63
N ALA A 4 -8.16 7.72 -0.48
CA ALA A 4 -7.94 7.02 -1.73
C ALA A 4 -6.69 6.12 -1.68
N LEU A 5 -5.65 6.53 -0.94
CA LEU A 5 -4.47 5.70 -0.68
C LEU A 5 -4.85 4.52 0.22
N THR A 6 -5.56 4.76 1.32
CA THR A 6 -6.06 3.70 2.21
C THR A 6 -6.95 2.69 1.48
N HIS A 7 -7.84 3.17 0.60
CA HIS A 7 -8.66 2.31 -0.24
C HIS A 7 -7.81 1.45 -1.18
N SER A 8 -6.81 2.06 -1.83
CA SER A 8 -5.91 1.33 -2.74
C SER A 8 -5.06 0.28 -2.01
N ILE A 9 -4.66 0.52 -0.75
CA ILE A 9 -3.96 -0.44 0.10
C ILE A 9 -4.85 -1.66 0.35
N ARG A 10 -6.11 -1.44 0.77
CA ARG A 10 -7.05 -2.54 1.00
C ARG A 10 -7.31 -3.36 -0.28
N TYR A 11 -7.28 -2.70 -1.43
CA TYR A 11 -7.46 -3.37 -2.73
C TYR A 11 -6.33 -4.34 -3.09
N LEU A 12 -5.14 -4.23 -2.48
CA LEU A 12 -4.03 -5.17 -2.69
C LEU A 12 -4.42 -6.62 -2.40
N ARG A 13 -5.40 -6.85 -1.51
CA ARG A 13 -5.95 -8.17 -1.20
C ARG A 13 -6.59 -8.88 -2.40
N HIS A 14 -7.03 -8.12 -3.40
CA HIS A 14 -7.69 -8.63 -4.59
C HIS A 14 -6.75 -8.71 -5.81
N VAL A 15 -5.51 -8.26 -5.66
CA VAL A 15 -4.51 -8.31 -6.74
C VAL A 15 -3.91 -9.72 -6.79
N SER A 16 -3.80 -10.27 -8.00
CA SER A 16 -3.12 -11.56 -8.20
C SER A 16 -1.68 -11.51 -7.69
N ARG A 17 -1.18 -12.58 -7.08
CA ARG A 17 0.19 -12.67 -6.55
C ARG A 17 1.27 -12.22 -7.56
N ALA A 18 1.12 -12.55 -8.83
CA ALA A 18 2.04 -12.16 -9.91
C ALA A 18 2.13 -10.63 -10.14
N ARG A 19 1.11 -9.87 -9.75
CA ARG A 19 1.05 -8.40 -9.90
C ARG A 19 1.18 -7.66 -8.57
N LEU A 20 1.24 -8.39 -7.46
CA LEU A 20 1.24 -7.82 -6.12
C LEU A 20 2.46 -6.91 -5.89
N GLU A 21 3.65 -7.36 -6.30
CA GLU A 21 4.88 -6.59 -6.12
C GLU A 21 4.85 -5.28 -6.90
N ALA A 22 4.52 -5.32 -8.19
CA ALA A 22 4.35 -4.14 -9.02
C ALA A 22 3.29 -3.18 -8.47
N SER A 23 2.18 -3.72 -7.94
CA SER A 23 1.11 -2.90 -7.35
C SER A 23 1.54 -2.25 -6.03
N CYS A 24 2.33 -2.95 -5.21
CA CYS A 24 2.90 -2.39 -3.99
C CYS A 24 3.88 -1.26 -4.30
N GLU A 25 4.79 -1.44 -5.27
CA GLU A 25 5.75 -0.41 -5.68
C GLU A 25 5.06 0.83 -6.26
N ALA A 26 4.05 0.62 -7.12
CA ALA A 26 3.23 1.71 -7.62
C ALA A 26 2.51 2.47 -6.50
N LEU A 27 2.04 1.77 -5.46
CA LEU A 27 1.41 2.40 -4.31
C LEU A 27 2.38 3.23 -3.48
N LYS A 28 3.59 2.71 -3.22
CA LYS A 28 4.64 3.44 -2.52
C LYS A 28 4.99 4.73 -3.26
N GLY A 29 5.18 4.67 -4.58
CA GLY A 29 5.44 5.86 -5.40
C GLY A 29 4.31 6.90 -5.30
N ARG A 30 3.05 6.48 -5.23
CA ARG A 30 1.91 7.39 -5.01
C ARG A 30 1.90 8.01 -3.61
N ILE A 31 2.28 7.24 -2.58
CA ILE A 31 2.39 7.74 -1.20
C ILE A 31 3.54 8.76 -1.10
N GLU A 32 4.70 8.45 -1.67
CA GLU A 32 5.84 9.37 -1.67
C GLU A 32 5.53 10.65 -2.43
N LYS A 33 4.85 10.56 -3.57
CA LYS A 33 4.38 11.74 -4.30
C LYS A 33 3.44 12.58 -3.45
N ALA A 34 2.44 11.95 -2.80
CA ALA A 34 1.50 12.65 -1.93
C ALA A 34 2.19 13.34 -0.74
N ARG A 35 3.26 12.71 -0.20
CA ARG A 35 4.11 13.30 0.84
C ARG A 35 4.84 14.54 0.34
N HIS A 36 5.48 14.47 -0.83
CA HIS A 36 6.21 15.60 -1.42
C HIS A 36 5.28 16.77 -1.79
N GLU A 37 4.04 16.47 -2.19
CA GLU A 37 3.02 17.47 -2.48
C GLU A 37 2.36 18.06 -1.21
N GLY A 38 2.73 17.57 -0.01
CA GLY A 38 2.14 17.99 1.26
C GLY A 38 0.68 17.53 1.45
N ALA A 39 0.20 16.62 0.61
CA ALA A 39 -1.16 16.09 0.68
C ALA A 39 -1.36 15.06 1.81
N VAL A 40 -0.26 14.54 2.36
CA VAL A 40 -0.20 13.73 3.59
C VAL A 40 1.05 14.13 4.36
N THR A 41 1.01 14.01 5.69
CA THR A 41 2.19 14.26 6.54
C THR A 41 3.22 13.14 6.42
N ASP A 42 4.45 13.39 6.87
CA ASP A 42 5.50 12.35 6.91
C ASP A 42 5.07 11.14 7.74
N GLU A 43 4.40 11.37 8.87
CA GLU A 43 3.87 10.32 9.74
C GLU A 43 2.77 9.50 9.04
N GLN A 44 1.84 10.18 8.36
CA GLN A 44 0.81 9.50 7.56
C GLN A 44 1.43 8.69 6.42
N ALA A 45 2.44 9.22 5.73
CA ALA A 45 3.14 8.51 4.67
C ALA A 45 3.86 7.26 5.20
N ALA A 46 4.53 7.37 6.35
CA ALA A 46 5.19 6.24 7.01
C ALA A 46 4.18 5.13 7.38
N GLN A 47 3.03 5.51 7.95
CA GLN A 47 1.97 4.56 8.28
C GLN A 47 1.40 3.88 7.03
N LEU A 48 1.15 4.64 5.96
CA LEU A 48 0.64 4.09 4.70
C LEU A 48 1.63 3.09 4.07
N ILE A 49 2.93 3.37 4.11
CA ILE A 49 3.97 2.44 3.61
C ILE A 49 3.99 1.15 4.45
N HIS A 50 3.90 1.27 5.78
CA HIS A 50 3.82 0.11 6.67
C HIS A 50 2.57 -0.73 6.38
N ASP A 51 1.43 -0.10 6.13
CA ASP A 51 0.19 -0.79 5.78
C ASP A 51 0.28 -1.52 4.43
N VAL A 52 0.99 -0.96 3.44
CA VAL A 52 1.31 -1.66 2.17
C VAL A 52 2.11 -2.95 2.44
N HIS A 53 3.12 -2.90 3.32
CA HIS A 53 3.91 -4.07 3.67
C HIS A 53 3.08 -5.13 4.38
N ASN A 54 2.21 -4.71 5.30
CA ASN A 54 1.31 -5.61 6.01
C ASN A 54 0.34 -6.33 5.07
N GLU A 55 -0.27 -5.60 4.14
CA GLU A 55 -1.18 -6.20 3.16
C GLU A 55 -0.45 -7.13 2.21
N ARG A 56 0.75 -6.77 1.72
CA ARG A 56 1.60 -7.67 0.95
C ARG A 56 1.90 -8.96 1.73
N ALA A 57 2.26 -8.84 3.00
CA ALA A 57 2.56 -9.99 3.85
C ALA A 57 1.33 -10.88 4.12
N ARG A 58 0.12 -10.30 4.13
CA ARG A 58 -1.13 -11.07 4.22
C ARG A 58 -1.41 -11.86 2.95
N VAL A 59 -1.23 -11.25 1.77
CA VAL A 59 -1.48 -11.92 0.47
C VAL A 59 -0.44 -13.01 0.18
N ILE A 60 0.81 -12.82 0.61
CA ILE A 60 1.89 -13.80 0.39
C ILE A 60 1.84 -14.94 1.41
N ARG A 61 1.37 -14.69 2.64
CA ARG A 61 1.22 -15.75 3.63
C ARG A 61 0.24 -16.79 3.08
N PRO A 62 0.65 -18.06 2.95
CA PRO A 62 -0.33 -19.11 2.70
C PRO A 62 -1.32 -19.10 3.86
N ALA A 63 -2.62 -19.15 3.55
CA ALA A 63 -3.60 -19.51 4.54
C ALA A 63 -3.18 -20.88 5.08
N MET A 64 -2.71 -20.92 6.32
CA MET A 64 -2.63 -22.18 7.06
C MET A 64 -4.05 -22.45 7.54
N ASP A 65 -4.85 -23.04 6.67
CA ASP A 65 -6.07 -23.78 7.00
C ASP A 65 -5.89 -25.21 6.49
#